data_AF-Q0FKH2-F1
#
_entry.id   AF-Q0FKH2-F1
#
_cell.length_a   1.000
_cell.length_b   1.000
_cell.length_c   1.000
_cell.angle_alpha   90.00
_cell.angle_beta   90.00
_cell.angle_gamma   90.00
#
_symmetry.space_group_name_H-M   'P 1'
#
loop_
_entity.id
_entity.type
_entity.pdbx_description
1 polymer ?
#
loop_
_entity_poly.entity_id
_entity_poly.type
_entity_poly.pdbx_seq_one_letter_code
_entity_poly.pdbx_strand_id
1 'polypeptide(L)' 'MIEALKNRIVELAAAIREAGVSADAAAEKDLLEDLERHIEELEARGGKVPESALHLVRPDGDSEVEDQFDNMPI' A
#
# COMPACT_ATOMS: atom_id res chain seq x y z
N MET A 1 -13.47 -5.34 -11.92
CA MET A 1 -13.68 -5.35 -10.45
C MET A 1 -12.37 -5.54 -9.69
N ILE A 2 -11.60 -6.60 -9.94
CA ILE A 2 -10.28 -6.81 -9.30
C ILE A 2 -9.28 -5.71 -9.70
N GLU A 3 -9.28 -5.26 -10.97
CA GLU A 3 -8.42 -4.15 -11.41
C GLU A 3 -8.75 -2.81 -10.73
N ALA A 4 -10.02 -2.55 -10.43
CA ALA A 4 -10.42 -1.34 -9.72
C ALA A 4 -9.91 -1.33 -8.28
N LEU A 5 -9.95 -2.48 -7.61
CA LEU A 5 -9.36 -2.69 -6.28
C LEU A 5 -7.84 -2.52 -6.29
N LYS A 6 -7.16 -3.07 -7.30
CA LYS A 6 -5.72 -2.88 -7.46
C LYS A 6 -5.34 -1.42 -7.68
N ASN A 7 -6.05 -0.70 -8.54
CA ASN A 7 -5.85 0.73 -8.72
C ASN A 7 -6.07 1.49 -7.41
N ARG A 8 -7.12 1.14 -6.66
CA ARG A 8 -7.41 1.78 -5.38
C ARG A 8 -6.31 1.57 -4.34
N ILE A 9 -5.75 0.35 -4.28
CA ILE A 9 -4.61 0.01 -3.42
C ILE A 9 -3.37 0.82 -3.79
N VAL A 10 -3.10 1.02 -5.08
CA VAL A 10 -1.97 1.85 -5.55
C VAL A 10 -2.18 3.33 -5.20
N GLU A 11 -3.40 3.84 -5.39
CA GLU A 11 -3.76 5.21 -4.99
C GLU A 11 -3.57 5.42 -3.48
N LEU A 12 -4.03 4.48 -2.66
CA LEU A 12 -3.87 4.51 -1.20
C LEU A 12 -2.40 4.47 -0.79
N ALA A 13 -1.60 3.61 -1.42
CA ALA A 13 -0.15 3.55 -1.16
C ALA A 13 0.57 4.87 -1.49
N ALA A 14 0.16 5.55 -2.57
CA ALA A 14 0.68 6.87 -2.90
C ALA A 14 0.26 7.93 -1.88
N ALA A 15 -1.02 7.93 -1.48
CA ALA A 15 -1.55 8.85 -0.47
C ALA A 15 -0.87 8.68 0.89
N ILE A 16 -0.58 7.44 1.32
CA ILE A 16 0.17 7.15 2.56
C ILE A 16 1.57 7.76 2.47
N ARG A 17 2.25 7.60 1.33
CA ARG A 17 3.59 8.17 1.11
C ARG A 17 3.55 9.70 1.18
N GLU A 18 2.54 10.34 0.60
CA GLU A 18 2.35 11.80 0.69
C GLU A 18 1.99 12.28 2.12
N ALA A 19 1.18 11.51 2.85
CA ALA A 19 0.82 11.80 4.24
C ALA A 19 2.03 11.71 5.18
N GLY A 20 2.89 10.71 4.99
CA GLY A 20 4.15 10.58 5.73
C GLY A 20 5.12 11.74 5.47
N VAL A 21 5.16 12.27 4.24
CA VAL A 21 5.94 13.49 3.91
C VAL A 21 5.34 14.73 4.57
N SER A 22 4.02 14.78 4.70
CA SER A 22 3.29 15.88 5.34
C SER A 22 3.33 15.85 6.88
N ALA A 23 3.97 14.83 7.47
CA ALA A 23 4.03 14.57 8.92
C ALA A 23 2.66 14.47 9.60
N ASP A 24 1.61 14.09 8.84
CA ASP A 24 0.26 13.92 9.37
C ASP A 24 0.06 12.46 9.79
N ALA A 25 0.59 12.13 10.96
CA ALA A 25 0.60 10.76 11.49
C ALA A 25 -0.83 10.19 11.73
N ALA A 26 -1.82 11.07 11.93
CA ALA A 26 -3.21 10.66 12.07
C ALA A 26 -3.79 10.23 10.71
N ALA A 27 -3.58 11.03 9.67
CA ALA A 27 -3.99 10.68 8.30
C ALA A 27 -3.24 9.45 7.77
N GLU A 28 -1.94 9.33 8.04
CA GLU A 28 -1.14 8.16 7.65
C GLU A 28 -1.71 6.87 8.24
N LYS A 29 -2.08 6.89 9.53
CA LYS A 29 -2.68 5.72 10.20
C LYS A 29 -4.05 5.36 9.61
N ASP A 30 -4.92 6.35 9.39
CA ASP A 30 -6.26 6.13 8.84
C ASP A 30 -6.18 5.51 7.43
N LEU A 31 -5.23 5.99 6.61
CA LEU A 31 -4.97 5.47 5.27
C LEU A 31 -4.36 4.05 5.29
N LEU A 32 -3.51 3.73 6.26
CA LEU A 32 -2.97 2.38 6.44
C LEU A 32 -4.06 1.37 6.83
N GLU A 33 -4.98 1.75 7.72
CA GLU A 33 -6.13 0.92 8.09
C GLU A 33 -7.07 0.70 6.87
N ASP A 34 -7.29 1.73 6.06
CA ASP A 34 -8.10 1.60 4.83
C ASP A 34 -7.40 0.71 3.79
N LEU A 35 -6.07 0.84 3.66
CA LEU A 35 -5.25 -0.03 2.81
C LEU A 35 -5.34 -1.49 3.24
N GLU A 36 -5.24 -1.79 4.54
CA GLU A 36 -5.37 -3.16 5.07
C GLU A 36 -6.69 -3.79 4.65
N ARG A 37 -7.79 -3.06 4.86
CA ARG A 37 -9.14 -3.54 4.56
C ARG A 37 -9.35 -3.84 3.08
N HIS A 38 -8.79 -3.00 2.20
CA HIS A 38 -8.87 -3.22 0.75
C HIS A 38 -7.98 -4.39 0.30
N ILE A 39 -6.84 -4.60 0.95
CA ILE A 39 -5.98 -5.76 0.72
C ILE A 39 -6.71 -7.05 1.12
N GLU A 40 -7.30 -7.10 2.31
CA GLU A 40 -8.09 -8.25 2.76
C GLU A 40 -9.28 -8.52 1.84
N GLU A 41 -9.98 -7.48 1.38
CA GLU A 41 -11.07 -7.63 0.41
C GLU A 41 -10.55 -8.17 -0.93
N LEU A 42 -9.38 -7.73 -1.39
CA LEU A 42 -8.76 -8.23 -2.62
C LEU A 42 -8.36 -9.71 -2.48
N GLU A 43 -7.75 -10.11 -1.36
CA GLU A 43 -7.39 -11.50 -1.08
C GLU A 43 -8.60 -12.41 -0.93
N ALA A 44 -9.64 -11.95 -0.21
CA ALA A 44 -10.90 -12.69 -0.05
C ALA A 44 -11.61 -12.94 -1.40
N ARG A 45 -11.38 -12.06 -2.37
CA ARG A 45 -11.86 -12.20 -3.75
C ARG A 45 -10.93 -13.04 -4.64
N GLY A 46 -9.84 -13.58 -4.10
CA GLY A 46 -8.83 -14.36 -4.82
C GLY A 46 -7.89 -13.51 -5.67
N GLY A 47 -7.83 -12.19 -5.44
CA GLY A 47 -6.94 -11.29 -6.12
C GLY A 47 -5.54 -11.29 -5.51
N LYS A 48 -4.51 -11.29 -6.35
CA LYS A 48 -3.12 -11.09 -5.90
C LYS A 48 -2.91 -9.63 -5.50
N VAL A 49 -2.52 -9.43 -4.25
CA VAL A 49 -2.16 -8.12 -3.67
C VAL A 49 -0.78 -7.69 -4.19
N PRO A 50 -0.57 -6.40 -4.50
CA PRO A 50 0.75 -5.87 -4.82
C PRO A 50 1.68 -5.94 -3.60
N GLU A 51 2.89 -6.47 -3.76
CA GLU A 51 3.88 -6.62 -2.69
C GLU A 51 4.25 -5.27 -2.05
N SER A 52 4.37 -4.21 -2.85
CA SER A 52 4.62 -2.85 -2.35
C SER A 52 3.55 -2.33 -1.41
N ALA A 53 2.28 -2.75 -1.60
CA ALA A 53 1.19 -2.40 -0.71
C ALA A 53 1.20 -3.27 0.55
N LEU A 54 1.49 -4.56 0.40
CA LEU A 54 1.60 -5.50 1.50
C LEU A 54 2.69 -5.08 2.52
N HIS A 55 3.85 -4.62 2.03
CA HIS A 55 4.95 -4.12 2.87
C HIS A 55 4.59 -2.88 3.69
N LEU A 56 3.65 -2.05 3.22
CA LEU A 56 3.22 -0.87 3.97
C LEU A 56 2.40 -1.25 5.21
N VAL A 57 1.62 -2.33 5.13
CA VAL A 57 0.69 -2.73 6.20
C VAL A 57 1.25 -3.85 7.07
N ARG A 58 2.06 -4.73 6.50
CA ARG A 58 2.69 -5.87 7.18
C ARG A 58 4.21 -5.83 6.98
N PRO A 59 4.92 -4.94 7.69
CA PRO A 59 6.39 -4.86 7.60
C PRO A 59 7.10 -6.12 8.14
N ASP A 60 6.45 -6.91 9.01
CA ASP A 60 6.99 -8.15 9.61
C ASP A 60 6.76 -9.42 8.76
N GLY A 61 6.11 -9.31 7.60
CA GLY A 61 5.94 -10.42 6.66
C GLY A 61 7.17 -10.59 5.79
N ASP A 62 8.03 -11.56 6.14
CA ASP A 62 9.10 -12.17 5.34
C ASP A 62 9.16 -11.75 3.86
N SER A 63 10.16 -10.94 3.49
CA SER A 63 11.06 -11.11 2.33
C SER A 63 11.71 -9.79 1.94
N GLU A 64 13.05 -9.81 1.96
CA GLU A 64 13.94 -9.19 0.98
C GLU A 64 13.37 -7.97 0.22
N VAL A 65 13.76 -6.79 0.70
CA VAL A 65 13.67 -5.49 0.03
C VAL A 65 14.35 -5.53 -1.36
N GLU A 66 13.68 -6.09 -2.36
CA GLU A 66 14.00 -5.87 -3.77
C GLU A 66 13.03 -4.84 -4.37
N ASP A 67 13.63 -3.76 -4.88
CA ASP A 67 13.14 -2.90 -5.94
C ASP A 67 11.76 -2.22 -5.78
N GLN A 68 11.74 -1.00 -5.23
CA GLN A 68 10.89 0.08 -5.78
C GLN A 68 11.23 1.52 -5.33
N PHE A 69 12.52 1.84 -5.22
CA PHE A 69 13.00 3.22 -5.39
C PHE A 69 13.28 3.52 -6.88
N ASP A 70 12.51 2.94 -7.79
CA ASP A 70 12.61 3.24 -9.21
C ASP A 70 11.90 4.58 -9.49
N ASN A 71 12.63 5.53 -10.08
CA ASN A 71 12.24 6.90 -10.47
C ASN A 71 12.14 8.01 -9.41
N MET A 72 13.25 8.29 -8.72
CA MET A 72 13.56 9.69 -8.38
C MET A 72 14.71 10.17 -9.28
N PRO A 73 14.48 11.03 -10.28
CA PRO A 73 15.59 11.60 -11.04
C PRO A 73 16.36 12.57 -10.13
N ILE A 74 17.69 12.41 -10.09
CA ILE A 74 18.64 13.34 -9.44
C ILE A 74 18.75 14.62 -10.26
#